data_AF-A0A498RBB0-F1
#
_entry.id   AF-A0A498RBB0-F1
#
_cell.length_a   1.000
_cell.length_b   1.000
_cell.length_c   1.000
_cell.angle_alpha   90.00
_cell.angle_beta   90.00
_cell.angle_gamma   90.00
#
_symmetry.space_group_name_H-M   'P 1'
#
loop_
_entity.id
_entity.type
_entity.pdbx_description
1 polymer ?
#
loop_
_entity_poly.entity_id
_entity_poly.type
_entity_poly.pdbx_seq_one_letter_code
_entity_poly.pdbx_strand_id
1 'polypeptide(L)'
;MRYPMMIMPVANGILPRPNGGRITGMFIMEAGGKVLAATGRGRDILICPMVAATQDLYPVGIVTKILDIWPQTVKGEDGRELSVLMAALEGRSHARWHSLRKVGNAVLSPDIEYMNFKEMHKKYPAVSGAGWIPAGGYTEFCGPMDISVTLYGNDLETGKKVSLKAQLGGLVEQEQAHTIEHAMIRALRTYGLCTPRTLIDSIAQEATELKQSVENSIKYTMPELLGLTASGACGNPMTNLAQFYLAKEFVGNIQAGKALNESLTKARRTTMSRLTQDMDLTMQQGIRILQGLKRGMSHDDTPLKLTVYKKVIGRFPFEPWE
;
A
#
# COMPACT_ATOMS: atom_id res chain seq x y z
N MET A 1 37.08 -0.98 -11.83
CA MET A 1 36.34 -1.18 -10.56
C MET A 1 35.11 -0.29 -10.59
N ARG A 2 33.90 -0.83 -10.44
CA ARG A 2 32.70 0.01 -10.22
C ARG A 2 32.80 0.61 -8.82
N TYR A 3 32.63 1.93 -8.69
CA TYR A 3 32.56 2.56 -7.39
C TYR A 3 31.31 2.05 -6.65
N PRO A 4 31.39 1.80 -5.33
CA PRO A 4 30.23 1.39 -4.56
C PRO A 4 29.13 2.46 -4.65
N MET A 5 27.90 2.04 -4.91
CA MET A 5 26.76 2.93 -5.08
C MET A 5 26.16 3.25 -3.73
N MET A 6 25.81 4.52 -3.50
CA MET A 6 25.08 4.91 -2.31
C MET A 6 23.65 4.38 -2.37
N ILE A 7 23.21 3.80 -1.27
CA ILE A 7 21.84 3.36 -1.05
C ILE A 7 21.14 4.40 -0.19
N MET A 8 20.02 4.91 -0.69
CA MET A 8 19.21 5.90 -0.01
C MET A 8 17.84 5.30 0.34
N PRO A 9 17.49 5.15 1.63
CA PRO A 9 16.16 4.72 2.02
C PRO A 9 15.11 5.81 1.72
N VAL A 10 13.93 5.41 1.26
CA VAL A 10 12.76 6.28 1.13
C VAL A 10 11.61 5.75 1.98
N ALA A 11 11.11 6.57 2.91
CA ALA A 11 10.13 6.14 3.91
C ALA A 11 8.70 5.99 3.35
N ASN A 12 8.37 6.74 2.30
CA ASN A 12 7.03 6.77 1.71
C ASN A 12 6.87 5.80 0.52
N GLY A 13 7.91 5.02 0.18
CA GLY A 13 7.90 4.09 -0.95
C GLY A 13 7.80 4.74 -2.34
N ILE A 14 7.89 6.07 -2.42
CA ILE A 14 7.78 6.81 -3.68
C ILE A 14 9.09 6.72 -4.46
N LEU A 15 9.01 6.21 -5.68
CA LEU A 15 10.15 6.01 -6.58
C LEU A 15 9.88 6.70 -7.93
N PRO A 16 10.89 7.31 -8.58
CA PRO A 16 10.76 7.89 -9.91
C PRO A 16 10.58 6.79 -10.96
N ARG A 17 9.85 7.11 -12.03
CA ARG A 17 9.72 6.20 -13.17
C ARG A 17 11.12 5.93 -13.77
N PRO A 18 11.48 4.67 -14.07
CA PRO A 18 12.68 4.37 -14.84
C PRO A 18 12.70 5.10 -16.20
N ASN A 19 13.87 5.18 -16.81
CA ASN A 19 14.06 5.76 -18.15
C ASN A 19 13.64 7.24 -18.28
N GLY A 20 13.80 8.03 -17.21
CA GLY A 20 13.73 9.50 -17.28
C GLY A 20 12.62 10.16 -16.46
N GLY A 21 11.84 9.41 -15.68
CA GLY A 21 10.81 10.01 -14.81
C GLY A 21 11.41 10.91 -13.74
N ARG A 22 10.83 12.08 -13.55
CA ARG A 22 11.32 13.09 -12.60
C ARG A 22 10.39 13.24 -11.41
N ILE A 23 10.97 13.25 -10.22
CA ILE A 23 10.27 13.56 -8.98
C ILE A 23 11.12 14.49 -8.11
N THR A 24 10.46 15.19 -7.20
CA THR A 24 11.13 15.93 -6.12
C THR A 24 10.88 15.23 -4.80
N GLY A 25 11.96 14.82 -4.13
CA GLY A 25 11.91 14.23 -2.80
C GLY A 25 12.31 15.23 -1.72
N MET A 26 11.76 15.04 -0.52
CA MET A 26 12.13 15.77 0.69
C MET A 26 12.85 14.82 1.64
N PHE A 27 14.04 15.20 2.09
CA PHE A 27 14.91 14.39 2.93
C PHE A 27 15.25 15.15 4.21
N ILE A 28 15.00 14.53 5.36
CA ILE A 28 15.39 15.12 6.65
C ILE A 28 16.91 15.14 6.75
N MET A 29 17.48 16.29 7.11
CA MET A 29 18.93 16.48 7.16
C MET A 29 19.63 15.46 8.07
N GLU A 30 19.01 15.15 9.21
CA GLU A 30 19.50 14.21 10.22
C GLU A 30 19.33 12.73 9.83
N ALA A 31 18.39 12.42 8.94
CA ALA A 31 18.03 11.06 8.53
C ALA A 31 18.39 10.73 7.08
N GLY A 32 19.46 11.35 6.54
CA GLY A 32 19.99 11.03 5.21
C GLY A 32 20.34 12.25 4.35
N GLY A 33 19.77 13.43 4.64
CA GLY A 33 20.03 14.65 3.86
C GLY A 33 21.51 15.05 3.84
N LYS A 34 22.23 14.94 4.98
CA LYS A 34 23.70 15.17 5.01
C LYS A 34 24.48 14.27 4.05
N VAL A 35 24.07 13.01 3.93
CA VAL A 35 24.73 12.04 3.05
C VAL A 35 24.40 12.32 1.58
N LEU A 36 23.16 12.70 1.29
CA LEU A 36 22.74 13.11 -0.05
C LEU A 36 23.49 14.36 -0.53
N ALA A 37 23.59 15.37 0.34
CA ALA A 37 24.35 16.59 0.06
C ALA A 37 25.84 16.30 -0.22
N ALA A 38 26.45 15.37 0.55
CA ALA A 38 27.84 14.96 0.35
C ALA A 38 28.08 14.18 -0.95
N THR A 39 27.06 13.47 -1.45
CA THR A 39 27.14 12.75 -2.73
C THR A 39 27.15 13.73 -3.90
N GLY A 40 26.36 14.79 -3.79
CA GLY A 40 26.36 15.91 -4.73
C GLY A 40 25.60 15.63 -6.03
N ARG A 41 25.38 16.69 -6.80
CA ARG A 41 24.65 16.66 -8.07
C ARG A 41 25.39 15.82 -9.12
N GLY A 42 24.64 15.22 -10.03
CA GLY A 42 25.14 14.46 -11.17
C GLY A 42 25.56 13.02 -10.87
N ARG A 43 25.52 12.59 -9.60
CA ARG A 43 25.81 11.21 -9.19
C ARG A 43 24.56 10.33 -9.25
N ASP A 44 24.79 9.04 -9.48
CA ASP A 44 23.77 8.02 -9.38
C ASP A 44 23.73 7.43 -7.97
N ILE A 45 22.53 7.25 -7.46
CA ILE A 45 22.22 6.58 -6.19
C ILE A 45 21.16 5.52 -6.42
N LEU A 46 21.09 4.51 -5.55
CA LEU A 46 19.97 3.56 -5.53
C LEU A 46 19.01 3.96 -4.42
N ILE A 47 17.81 4.39 -4.77
CA ILE A 47 16.75 4.65 -3.79
C ILE A 47 15.90 3.40 -3.58
N CYS A 48 15.78 3.00 -2.32
CA CYS A 48 15.10 1.77 -1.91
C CYS A 48 14.01 2.06 -0.87
N PRO A 49 12.82 1.44 -0.96
CA PRO A 49 11.78 1.59 0.04
C PRO A 49 12.21 1.08 1.42
N MET A 50 11.91 1.87 2.45
CA MET A 50 11.99 1.42 3.84
C MET A 50 10.67 0.78 4.24
N VAL A 51 10.70 -0.48 4.67
CA VAL A 51 9.51 -1.21 5.11
C VAL A 51 9.25 -0.85 6.57
N ALA A 52 8.33 0.08 6.82
CA ALA A 52 8.08 0.63 8.15
C ALA A 52 7.77 -0.45 9.23
N ALA A 53 7.08 -1.53 8.85
CA ALA A 53 6.70 -2.60 9.77
C ALA A 53 7.89 -3.39 10.33
N THR A 54 8.93 -3.61 9.52
CA THR A 54 10.13 -4.36 9.93
C THR A 54 11.34 -3.47 10.17
N GLN A 55 11.25 -2.18 9.81
CA GLN A 55 12.37 -1.24 9.76
C GLN A 55 13.52 -1.72 8.84
N ASP A 56 13.21 -2.61 7.90
CA ASP A 56 14.18 -3.12 6.94
C ASP A 56 14.14 -2.35 5.64
N LEU A 57 15.31 -2.25 5.02
CA LEU A 57 15.44 -1.72 3.67
C LEU A 57 15.06 -2.80 2.65
N TYR A 58 14.09 -2.54 1.79
CA TYR A 58 13.75 -3.46 0.72
C TYR A 58 14.90 -3.53 -0.32
N PRO A 59 15.33 -4.73 -0.76
CA PRO A 59 16.53 -4.87 -1.58
C PRO A 59 16.42 -4.37 -3.01
N VAL A 60 15.22 -4.03 -3.47
CA VAL A 60 14.96 -3.58 -4.83
C VAL A 60 14.51 -2.12 -4.82
N GLY A 61 15.02 -1.34 -5.77
CA GLY A 61 14.73 0.07 -5.88
C GLY A 61 14.99 0.61 -7.29
N ILE A 62 15.11 1.93 -7.41
CA ILE A 62 15.41 2.61 -8.67
C ILE A 62 16.78 3.29 -8.58
N VAL A 63 17.67 2.95 -9.51
CA VAL A 63 18.88 3.75 -9.75
C VAL A 63 18.44 5.09 -10.30
N THR A 64 18.90 6.15 -9.68
CA THR A 64 18.38 7.50 -9.86
C THR A 64 19.53 8.48 -9.91
N LYS A 65 19.50 9.40 -10.88
CA LYS A 65 20.45 10.49 -10.97
C LYS A 65 19.97 11.67 -10.14
N ILE A 66 20.85 12.21 -9.31
CA ILE A 66 20.61 13.47 -8.61
C ILE A 66 20.75 14.60 -9.62
N LEU A 67 19.63 15.26 -9.96
CA LEU A 67 19.65 16.40 -10.87
C LEU A 67 20.01 17.69 -10.10
N ASP A 68 19.33 17.91 -8.99
CA ASP A 68 19.46 19.11 -8.19
C ASP A 68 19.27 18.79 -6.70
N ILE A 69 19.88 19.61 -5.84
CA ILE A 69 19.77 19.56 -4.39
C ILE A 69 19.74 21.01 -3.89
N TRP A 70 18.77 21.33 -3.02
CA TRP A 70 18.70 22.62 -2.34
C TRP A 70 18.14 22.47 -0.92
N PRO A 71 18.61 23.29 0.04
CA PRO A 71 18.03 23.31 1.38
C PRO A 71 16.67 24.01 1.37
N GLN A 72 15.77 23.56 2.24
CA GLN A 72 14.48 24.19 2.47
C GLN A 72 14.13 24.09 3.95
N THR A 73 13.38 25.06 4.47
CA THR A 73 12.80 24.98 5.81
C THR A 73 11.31 24.74 5.67
N VAL A 74 10.80 23.70 6.33
CA VAL A 74 9.38 23.36 6.35
C VAL A 74 8.87 23.55 7.77
N LYS A 75 7.70 24.19 7.90
CA LYS A 75 7.06 24.37 9.21
C LYS A 75 6.18 23.15 9.48
N GLY A 76 6.47 22.43 10.56
CA GLY A 76 5.66 21.32 11.03
C GLY A 76 4.31 21.79 11.58
N GLU A 77 3.38 20.85 11.78
CA GLU A 77 2.05 21.13 12.35
C GLU A 77 2.13 21.68 13.78
N ASP A 78 3.19 21.33 14.52
CA ASP A 78 3.50 21.86 15.86
C ASP A 78 4.12 23.27 15.83
N GLY A 79 4.25 23.87 14.64
CA GLY A 79 4.85 25.17 14.42
C GLY A 79 6.38 25.18 14.44
N ARG A 80 7.04 24.05 14.66
CA ARG A 80 8.51 23.96 14.64
C ARG A 80 9.03 23.99 13.21
N GLU A 81 10.15 24.67 13.02
CA GLU A 81 10.86 24.70 11.75
C GLU A 81 11.79 23.49 11.64
N LEU A 82 11.60 22.72 10.58
CA LEU A 82 12.40 21.56 10.22
C LEU A 82 13.24 21.90 8.99
N SER A 83 14.56 21.82 9.14
CA SER A 83 15.48 21.94 8.02
C SER A 83 15.51 20.63 7.23
N VAL A 84 15.12 20.71 5.97
CA VAL A 84 15.06 19.59 5.03
C VAL A 84 15.92 19.88 3.81
N LEU A 85 16.31 18.81 3.14
CA LEU A 85 16.96 18.87 1.85
C LEU A 85 15.97 18.41 0.79
N MET A 86 15.75 19.27 -0.19
CA MET A 86 14.99 18.91 -1.37
C MET A 86 15.95 18.38 -2.42
N ALA A 87 15.56 17.32 -3.13
CA ALA A 87 16.34 16.81 -4.24
C ALA A 87 15.44 16.49 -5.44
N ALA A 88 15.83 17.00 -6.60
CA ALA A 88 15.25 16.62 -7.88
C ALA A 88 15.97 15.37 -8.38
N LEU A 89 15.18 14.34 -8.67
CA LEU A 89 15.64 12.98 -8.92
C LEU A 89 15.11 12.50 -10.28
N GLU A 90 15.97 11.88 -11.08
CA GLU A 90 15.60 11.29 -12.37
C GLU A 90 15.85 9.78 -12.38
N GLY A 91 14.79 8.99 -12.55
CA GLY A 91 14.87 7.53 -12.56
C GLY A 91 15.59 6.99 -13.79
N ARG A 92 16.46 6.00 -13.60
CA ARG A 92 17.22 5.34 -14.67
C ARG A 92 16.73 3.93 -14.91
N SER A 93 16.82 3.05 -13.91
CA SER A 93 16.52 1.62 -14.05
C SER A 93 16.22 0.99 -12.71
N HIS A 94 15.51 -0.14 -12.70
CA HIS A 94 15.38 -0.97 -11.50
C HIS A 94 16.71 -1.65 -11.19
N ALA A 95 17.05 -1.71 -9.91
CA ALA A 95 18.22 -2.46 -9.46
C ALA A 95 18.02 -3.08 -8.08
N ARG A 96 18.81 -4.11 -7.82
CA ARG A 96 18.85 -4.86 -6.56
C ARG A 96 20.24 -4.75 -5.96
N TRP A 97 20.31 -4.51 -4.66
CA TRP A 97 21.56 -4.67 -3.92
C TRP A 97 21.65 -6.08 -3.30
N HIS A 98 22.87 -6.61 -3.22
CA HIS A 98 23.14 -7.93 -2.62
C HIS A 98 23.91 -7.84 -1.30
N SER A 99 24.65 -6.76 -1.08
CA SER A 99 25.38 -6.52 0.17
C SER A 99 25.33 -5.05 0.56
N LEU A 100 25.32 -4.78 1.86
CA LEU A 100 25.36 -3.43 2.40
C LEU A 100 26.61 -3.25 3.25
N ARG A 101 27.26 -2.10 3.10
CA ARG A 101 28.37 -1.66 3.95
C ARG A 101 28.07 -0.28 4.48
N LYS A 102 28.15 -0.11 5.79
CA LYS A 102 28.03 1.20 6.43
C LYS A 102 29.39 1.89 6.41
N VAL A 103 29.44 3.09 5.85
CA VAL A 103 30.64 3.94 5.82
C VAL A 103 30.25 5.31 6.39
N GLY A 104 30.66 5.57 7.64
CA GLY A 104 30.14 6.72 8.40
C GLY A 104 28.62 6.65 8.56
N ASN A 105 27.93 7.69 8.09
CA ASN A 105 26.47 7.75 8.06
C ASN A 105 25.85 7.27 6.73
N ALA A 106 26.68 6.88 5.75
CA ALA A 106 26.22 6.39 4.46
C ALA A 106 26.05 4.86 4.47
N VAL A 107 25.06 4.38 3.73
CA VAL A 107 24.95 2.97 3.36
C VAL A 107 25.35 2.85 1.90
N LEU A 108 26.32 1.99 1.62
CA LEU A 108 26.85 1.75 0.27
C LEU A 108 26.70 0.28 -0.08
N SER A 109 26.50 -0.02 -1.36
CA SER A 109 26.62 -1.37 -1.91
C SER A 109 27.70 -1.43 -3.00
N PRO A 110 28.67 -2.35 -2.90
CA PRO A 110 29.58 -2.65 -4.01
C PRO A 110 28.93 -3.56 -5.07
N ASP A 111 27.79 -4.18 -4.75
CA ASP A 111 27.16 -5.23 -5.54
C ASP A 111 25.71 -4.84 -5.88
N ILE A 112 25.57 -4.23 -7.06
CA ILE A 112 24.31 -3.75 -7.63
C ILE A 112 24.03 -4.52 -8.92
N GLU A 113 22.93 -5.24 -8.92
CA GLU A 113 22.38 -5.95 -10.08
C GLU A 113 21.29 -5.09 -10.74
N TYR A 114 21.47 -4.73 -12.00
CA TYR A 114 20.46 -4.04 -12.78
C TYR A 114 19.42 -5.05 -13.28
N MET A 115 18.14 -4.76 -13.06
CA MET A 115 17.04 -5.67 -13.38
C MET A 115 16.19 -5.11 -14.51
N ASN A 116 15.87 -5.96 -15.48
CA ASN A 116 14.90 -5.66 -16.51
C ASN A 116 13.58 -6.39 -16.21
N PHE A 117 12.77 -5.82 -15.32
CA PHE A 117 11.51 -6.45 -14.94
C PHE A 117 10.51 -6.58 -16.08
N LYS A 118 10.57 -5.68 -17.08
CA LYS A 118 9.70 -5.74 -18.26
C LYS A 118 9.97 -7.00 -19.08
N GLU A 119 11.24 -7.34 -19.31
CA GLU A 119 11.62 -8.61 -19.95
C GLU A 119 11.35 -9.82 -19.05
N MET A 120 11.61 -9.68 -17.75
CA MET A 120 11.38 -10.75 -16.79
C MET A 120 9.91 -11.04 -16.55
N HIS A 121 8.99 -10.10 -16.84
CA HIS A 121 7.56 -10.23 -16.53
C HIS A 121 6.95 -11.52 -17.11
N LYS A 122 7.45 -11.98 -18.27
CA LYS A 122 7.03 -13.25 -18.90
C LYS A 122 7.40 -14.51 -18.08
N LYS A 123 8.49 -14.47 -17.33
CA LYS A 123 9.03 -15.60 -16.53
C LYS A 123 8.72 -15.46 -15.04
N TYR A 124 8.79 -14.24 -14.54
CA TYR A 124 8.53 -13.85 -13.17
C TYR A 124 7.75 -12.51 -13.19
N PRO A 125 6.40 -12.59 -13.26
CA PRO A 125 5.58 -11.40 -13.41
C PRO A 125 5.69 -10.50 -12.19
N ALA A 126 5.74 -9.20 -12.46
CA ALA A 126 5.81 -8.14 -11.48
C ALA A 126 5.01 -6.93 -12.00
N VAL A 127 4.55 -6.09 -11.08
CA VAL A 127 3.97 -4.78 -11.39
C VAL A 127 4.80 -3.72 -10.67
N SER A 128 5.25 -2.71 -11.40
CA SER A 128 6.07 -1.61 -10.88
C SER A 128 5.19 -0.49 -10.33
N GLY A 129 5.50 -0.07 -9.09
CA GLY A 129 4.96 1.15 -8.48
C GLY A 129 5.81 2.39 -8.77
N ALA A 130 6.89 2.26 -9.53
CA ALA A 130 7.76 3.39 -9.82
C ALA A 130 7.10 4.39 -10.79
N GLY A 131 7.09 5.66 -10.42
CA GLY A 131 6.53 6.76 -11.22
C GLY A 131 5.06 7.08 -10.97
N TRP A 132 4.35 6.28 -10.17
CA TRP A 132 2.96 6.54 -9.82
C TRP A 132 2.67 6.10 -8.40
N ILE A 133 1.59 6.57 -7.79
CA ILE A 133 1.16 6.12 -6.47
C ILE A 133 -0.27 5.60 -6.53
N PRO A 134 -0.52 4.32 -6.15
CA PRO A 134 -1.88 3.81 -6.03
C PRO A 134 -2.66 4.62 -5.00
N ALA A 135 -3.86 5.08 -5.38
CA ALA A 135 -4.78 5.80 -4.51
C ALA A 135 -5.87 4.86 -3.97
N GLY A 136 -6.30 3.88 -4.76
CA GLY A 136 -7.30 2.89 -4.39
C GLY A 136 -7.52 1.87 -5.51
N GLY A 137 -8.56 1.07 -5.36
CA GLY A 137 -8.98 0.09 -6.35
C GLY A 137 -10.46 -0.23 -6.21
N TYR A 138 -10.94 -1.05 -7.12
CA TYR A 138 -12.23 -1.72 -6.98
C TYR A 138 -12.24 -3.03 -7.78
N THR A 139 -13.06 -3.96 -7.29
CA THR A 139 -13.28 -5.28 -7.88
C THR A 139 -14.73 -5.37 -8.34
N GLU A 140 -14.93 -5.63 -9.63
CA GLU A 140 -16.24 -5.82 -10.25
C GLU A 140 -16.50 -7.32 -10.39
N PHE A 141 -17.66 -7.78 -9.91
CA PHE A 141 -18.09 -9.17 -10.01
C PHE A 141 -19.33 -9.25 -10.91
N CYS A 142 -19.14 -9.78 -12.12
CA CYS A 142 -20.21 -10.07 -13.07
C CYS A 142 -20.46 -11.59 -13.19
N GLY A 143 -19.60 -12.42 -12.59
CA GLY A 143 -19.75 -13.86 -12.47
C GLY A 143 -18.41 -14.55 -12.17
N PRO A 144 -18.38 -15.89 -11.96
CA PRO A 144 -17.15 -16.61 -11.60
C PRO A 144 -16.01 -16.51 -12.64
N MET A 145 -16.37 -16.37 -13.92
CA MET A 145 -15.44 -16.18 -15.02
C MET A 145 -15.24 -14.70 -15.37
N ASP A 146 -15.98 -13.80 -14.72
CA ASP A 146 -15.99 -12.37 -14.98
C ASP A 146 -15.74 -11.54 -13.70
N ILE A 147 -14.47 -11.49 -13.32
CA ILE A 147 -13.97 -10.75 -12.15
C ILE A 147 -12.89 -9.78 -12.62
N SER A 148 -13.24 -8.50 -12.66
CA SER A 148 -12.39 -7.41 -13.13
C SER A 148 -11.83 -6.66 -11.93
N VAL A 149 -10.51 -6.52 -11.86
CA VAL A 149 -9.83 -5.76 -10.81
C VAL A 149 -9.18 -4.54 -11.43
N THR A 150 -9.48 -3.37 -10.88
CA THR A 150 -8.90 -2.09 -11.30
C THR A 150 -8.18 -1.43 -10.13
N LEU A 151 -6.91 -1.06 -10.33
CA LEU A 151 -6.14 -0.22 -9.41
C LEU A 151 -5.98 1.15 -10.05
N TYR A 152 -6.27 2.23 -9.32
CA TYR A 152 -6.10 3.59 -9.83
C TYR A 152 -5.21 4.42 -8.91
N GLY A 153 -4.55 5.42 -9.49
CA GLY A 153 -3.60 6.26 -8.80
C GLY A 153 -3.26 7.52 -9.60
N ASN A 154 -2.19 8.19 -9.19
CA ASN A 154 -1.70 9.38 -9.88
C ASN A 154 -0.27 9.17 -10.35
N ASP A 155 0.01 9.58 -11.59
CA ASP A 155 1.36 9.79 -12.09
C ASP A 155 2.06 10.86 -11.26
N LEU A 156 3.23 10.55 -10.72
CA LEU A 156 3.98 11.43 -9.84
C LEU A 156 4.59 12.63 -10.57
N GLU A 157 4.82 12.51 -11.88
CA GLU A 157 5.42 13.57 -12.70
C GLU A 157 4.36 14.57 -13.18
N THR A 158 3.22 14.07 -13.66
CA THR A 158 2.17 14.90 -14.28
C THR A 158 0.96 15.19 -13.39
N GLY A 159 0.80 14.44 -12.29
CA GLY A 159 -0.40 14.51 -11.45
C GLY A 159 -1.65 13.91 -12.09
N LYS A 160 -1.56 13.37 -13.31
CA LYS A 160 -2.71 12.77 -14.02
C LYS A 160 -3.10 11.44 -13.40
N LYS A 161 -4.40 11.13 -13.45
CA LYS A 161 -4.90 9.81 -13.05
C LYS A 161 -4.42 8.74 -14.02
N VAL A 162 -4.00 7.62 -13.47
CA VAL A 162 -3.57 6.42 -14.20
C VAL A 162 -4.21 5.18 -13.55
N SER A 163 -4.31 4.07 -14.28
CA SER A 163 -4.91 2.85 -13.76
C SER A 163 -4.34 1.58 -14.39
N LEU A 164 -4.33 0.50 -13.61
CA LEU A 164 -4.08 -0.87 -14.05
C LEU A 164 -5.40 -1.64 -14.01
N LYS A 165 -5.69 -2.43 -15.04
CA LYS A 165 -6.86 -3.30 -15.07
C LYS A 165 -6.44 -4.72 -15.42
N ALA A 166 -7.03 -5.71 -14.76
CA ALA A 166 -6.84 -7.12 -15.08
C ALA A 166 -8.12 -7.93 -14.90
N GLN A 167 -8.22 -9.00 -15.69
CA GLN A 167 -9.29 -9.99 -15.57
C GLN A 167 -8.79 -11.21 -14.79
N LEU A 168 -9.39 -11.45 -13.62
CA LEU A 168 -9.01 -12.52 -12.70
C LEU A 168 -10.04 -13.66 -12.63
N GLY A 169 -11.16 -13.54 -13.34
CA GLY A 169 -12.17 -14.59 -13.45
C GLY A 169 -11.58 -15.94 -13.87
N GLY A 170 -12.05 -17.01 -13.23
CA GLY A 170 -11.53 -18.38 -13.43
C GLY A 170 -10.13 -18.65 -12.88
N LEU A 171 -9.47 -17.67 -12.23
CA LEU A 171 -8.20 -17.87 -11.50
C LEU A 171 -8.38 -17.90 -9.99
N VAL A 172 -9.31 -17.10 -9.48
CA VAL A 172 -9.57 -16.87 -8.06
C VAL A 172 -11.06 -16.57 -7.85
N GLU A 173 -11.55 -16.77 -6.63
CA GLU A 173 -12.91 -16.40 -6.23
C GLU A 173 -13.03 -14.88 -5.96
N GLN A 174 -14.27 -14.39 -5.81
CA GLN A 174 -14.55 -12.96 -5.60
C GLN A 174 -13.80 -12.40 -4.38
N GLU A 175 -13.89 -13.07 -3.24
CA GLU A 175 -13.28 -12.62 -1.99
C GLU A 175 -11.75 -12.61 -2.10
N GLN A 176 -11.19 -13.55 -2.86
CA GLN A 176 -9.76 -13.61 -3.14
C GLN A 176 -9.33 -12.47 -4.07
N ALA A 177 -10.10 -12.17 -5.12
CA ALA A 177 -9.81 -11.07 -6.03
C ALA A 177 -9.80 -9.72 -5.30
N HIS A 178 -10.78 -9.49 -4.42
CA HIS A 178 -10.86 -8.29 -3.59
C HIS A 178 -9.69 -8.19 -2.60
N THR A 179 -9.28 -9.32 -2.00
CA THR A 179 -8.08 -9.37 -1.14
C THR A 179 -6.80 -9.08 -1.93
N ILE A 180 -6.69 -9.59 -3.16
CA ILE A 180 -5.56 -9.35 -4.07
C ILE A 180 -5.48 -7.88 -4.45
N GLU A 181 -6.60 -7.23 -4.77
CA GLU A 181 -6.66 -5.79 -5.08
C GLU A 181 -5.99 -4.96 -3.96
N HIS A 182 -6.44 -5.16 -2.73
CA HIS A 182 -5.91 -4.49 -1.54
C HIS A 182 -4.43 -4.81 -1.33
N ALA A 183 -4.06 -6.08 -1.41
CA ALA A 183 -2.69 -6.51 -1.21
C ALA A 183 -1.73 -5.99 -2.29
N MET A 184 -2.19 -5.83 -3.54
CA MET A 184 -1.41 -5.19 -4.60
C MET A 184 -1.19 -3.71 -4.32
N ILE A 185 -2.23 -2.97 -3.90
CA ILE A 185 -2.12 -1.56 -3.49
C ILE A 185 -1.09 -1.43 -2.37
N ARG A 186 -1.19 -2.27 -1.34
CA ARG A 186 -0.25 -2.33 -0.22
C ARG A 186 1.16 -2.64 -0.71
N ALA A 187 1.34 -3.67 -1.53
CA ALA A 187 2.65 -4.06 -2.03
C ALA A 187 3.33 -2.93 -2.85
N LEU A 188 2.57 -2.24 -3.69
CA LEU A 188 3.06 -1.13 -4.50
C LEU A 188 3.42 0.09 -3.64
N ARG A 189 2.63 0.41 -2.61
CA ARG A 189 2.95 1.52 -1.68
C ARG A 189 4.13 1.21 -0.78
N THR A 190 4.26 -0.02 -0.28
CA THR A 190 5.30 -0.39 0.68
C THR A 190 6.64 -0.70 0.00
N TYR A 191 6.62 -1.45 -1.10
CA TYR A 191 7.83 -1.96 -1.75
C TYR A 191 8.13 -1.32 -3.10
N GLY A 192 7.27 -0.43 -3.62
CA GLY A 192 7.40 0.10 -4.98
C GLY A 192 7.32 -0.97 -6.08
N LEU A 193 6.99 -2.21 -5.73
CA LEU A 193 7.02 -3.38 -6.60
C LEU A 193 6.12 -4.49 -6.06
N CYS A 194 5.14 -4.91 -6.86
CA CYS A 194 4.32 -6.08 -6.59
C CYS A 194 4.89 -7.30 -7.33
N THR A 195 5.39 -8.27 -6.57
CA THR A 195 5.89 -9.57 -7.02
C THR A 195 5.09 -10.66 -6.31
N PRO A 196 5.17 -11.94 -6.72
CA PRO A 196 4.51 -13.01 -5.98
C PRO A 196 4.84 -13.02 -4.49
N ARG A 197 6.09 -12.73 -4.11
CA ARG A 197 6.52 -12.66 -2.71
C ARG A 197 5.89 -11.49 -1.97
N THR A 198 6.00 -10.27 -2.51
CA THR A 198 5.44 -9.09 -1.86
C THR A 198 3.91 -9.11 -1.84
N LEU A 199 3.26 -9.78 -2.80
CA LEU A 199 1.82 -10.01 -2.79
C LEU A 199 1.40 -10.96 -1.67
N ILE A 200 2.09 -12.10 -1.49
CA ILE A 200 1.83 -13.04 -0.39
C ILE A 200 1.97 -12.33 0.96
N ASP A 201 3.07 -11.59 1.15
CA ASP A 201 3.33 -10.86 2.39
C ASP A 201 2.24 -9.80 2.64
N SER A 202 1.84 -9.07 1.61
CA SER A 202 0.76 -8.08 1.71
C SER A 202 -0.61 -8.68 1.99
N ILE A 203 -0.96 -9.85 1.42
CA ILE A 203 -2.21 -10.55 1.73
C ILE A 203 -2.25 -10.94 3.21
N ALA A 204 -1.15 -11.50 3.73
CA ALA A 204 -1.06 -11.90 5.12
C ALA A 204 -1.22 -10.72 6.08
N GLN A 205 -0.60 -9.57 5.76
CA GLN A 205 -0.75 -8.35 6.55
C GLN A 205 -2.16 -7.77 6.47
N GLU A 206 -2.72 -7.65 5.26
CA GLU A 206 -4.09 -7.15 5.04
C GLU A 206 -5.11 -7.98 5.83
N ALA A 207 -5.04 -9.31 5.71
CA ALA A 207 -5.91 -10.21 6.44
C ALA A 207 -5.74 -10.08 7.96
N THR A 208 -4.51 -9.94 8.44
CA THR A 208 -4.24 -9.78 9.88
C THR A 208 -4.86 -8.49 10.41
N GLU A 209 -4.71 -7.37 9.70
CA GLU A 209 -5.29 -6.09 10.10
C GLU A 209 -6.81 -6.09 10.03
N LEU A 210 -7.41 -6.69 9.00
CA LEU A 210 -8.85 -6.82 8.88
C LEU A 210 -9.43 -7.71 9.99
N LYS A 211 -8.78 -8.82 10.32
CA LYS A 211 -9.17 -9.68 11.46
C LYS A 211 -9.12 -8.91 12.77
N GLN A 212 -8.10 -8.09 12.98
CA GLN A 212 -7.99 -7.21 14.15
C GLN A 212 -9.07 -6.12 14.16
N SER A 213 -9.37 -5.53 13.01
CA SER A 213 -10.44 -4.55 12.83
C SER A 213 -11.80 -5.13 13.20
N VAL A 214 -12.13 -6.33 12.70
CA VAL A 214 -13.34 -7.08 13.07
C VAL A 214 -13.39 -7.33 14.57
N GLU A 215 -12.32 -7.91 15.13
CA GLU A 215 -12.29 -8.29 16.55
C GLU A 215 -12.41 -7.08 17.47
N ASN A 216 -11.67 -6.01 17.21
CA ASN A 216 -11.70 -4.78 18.00
C ASN A 216 -13.06 -4.09 17.88
N SER A 217 -13.64 -4.03 16.67
CA SER A 217 -14.96 -3.46 16.46
C SER A 217 -16.03 -4.19 17.26
N ILE A 218 -16.04 -5.53 17.21
CA ILE A 218 -17.00 -6.36 17.94
C ILE A 218 -16.77 -6.23 19.45
N LYS A 219 -15.53 -6.37 19.91
CA LYS A 219 -15.17 -6.35 21.34
C LYS A 219 -15.51 -5.03 22.01
N TYR A 220 -15.25 -3.90 21.34
CA TYR A 220 -15.46 -2.56 21.90
C TYR A 220 -16.74 -1.89 21.43
N THR A 221 -17.56 -2.58 20.61
CA THR A 221 -18.78 -2.01 19.99
C THR A 221 -18.46 -0.72 19.24
N MET A 222 -17.46 -0.76 18.35
CA MET A 222 -16.99 0.39 17.57
C MET A 222 -17.11 0.07 16.07
N PRO A 223 -18.31 0.19 15.47
CA PRO A 223 -18.52 -0.08 14.04
C PRO A 223 -17.65 0.77 13.12
N GLU A 224 -17.24 1.97 13.54
CA GLU A 224 -16.33 2.84 12.80
C GLU A 224 -14.93 2.25 12.58
N LEU A 225 -14.53 1.23 13.34
CA LEU A 225 -13.24 0.56 13.16
C LEU A 225 -13.28 -0.53 12.09
N LEU A 226 -14.45 -0.93 11.59
CA LEU A 226 -14.60 -2.00 10.62
C LEU A 226 -13.96 -1.64 9.28
N GLY A 227 -13.14 -2.56 8.76
CA GLY A 227 -12.48 -2.44 7.47
C GLY A 227 -11.36 -1.41 7.43
N LEU A 228 -10.93 -0.87 8.58
CA LEU A 228 -9.78 0.03 8.64
C LEU A 228 -8.47 -0.76 8.67
N THR A 229 -7.60 -0.44 7.72
CA THR A 229 -6.24 -0.98 7.58
C THR A 229 -5.25 0.15 7.38
N ALA A 230 -3.95 -0.14 7.46
CA ALA A 230 -2.89 0.83 7.13
C ALA A 230 -2.97 1.31 5.66
N SER A 231 -3.57 0.53 4.77
CA SER A 231 -3.82 0.89 3.36
C SER A 231 -5.00 1.85 3.18
N GLY A 232 -5.87 1.99 4.19
CA GLY A 232 -7.07 2.81 4.16
C GLY A 232 -8.32 2.05 4.61
N ALA A 233 -9.48 2.67 4.40
CA ALA A 233 -10.78 2.06 4.67
C ALA A 233 -11.23 1.17 3.50
N CYS A 234 -11.59 -0.07 3.79
CA CYS A 234 -12.13 -1.00 2.81
C CYS A 234 -13.61 -0.71 2.55
N GLY A 235 -13.97 -0.50 1.27
CA GLY A 235 -15.34 -0.28 0.82
C GLY A 235 -16.19 -1.56 0.73
N ASN A 236 -15.99 -2.51 1.65
CA ASN A 236 -16.69 -3.79 1.65
C ASN A 236 -18.14 -3.69 2.21
N PRO A 237 -18.98 -4.72 2.01
CA PRO A 237 -20.37 -4.71 2.48
C PRO A 237 -20.51 -4.42 3.98
N MET A 238 -19.71 -5.06 4.84
CA MET A 238 -19.76 -4.87 6.28
C MET A 238 -19.40 -3.43 6.70
N THR A 239 -18.32 -2.88 6.17
CA THR A 239 -17.91 -1.49 6.44
C THR A 239 -18.98 -0.49 5.98
N ASN A 240 -19.51 -0.67 4.76
CA ASN A 240 -20.52 0.23 4.21
C ASN A 240 -21.83 0.19 5.02
N LEU A 241 -22.30 -1.01 5.40
CA LEU A 241 -23.48 -1.16 6.25
C LEU A 241 -23.25 -0.60 7.66
N ALA A 242 -22.07 -0.80 8.23
CA ALA A 242 -21.70 -0.24 9.53
C ALA A 242 -21.79 1.28 9.52
N GLN A 243 -21.21 1.93 8.51
CA GLN A 243 -21.26 3.39 8.35
C GLN A 243 -22.70 3.88 8.13
N PHE A 244 -23.45 3.22 7.25
CA PHE A 244 -24.85 3.57 6.97
C PHE A 244 -25.74 3.48 8.21
N TYR A 245 -25.71 2.35 8.93
CA TYR A 245 -26.51 2.18 10.15
C TYR A 245 -26.07 3.14 11.25
N LEU A 246 -24.76 3.32 11.46
CA LEU A 246 -24.26 4.25 12.48
C LEU A 246 -24.76 5.67 12.22
N ALA A 247 -24.64 6.15 10.98
CA ALA A 247 -25.10 7.48 10.61
C ALA A 247 -26.62 7.62 10.81
N LYS A 248 -27.40 6.64 10.34
CA LYS A 248 -28.87 6.65 10.46
C LYS A 248 -29.32 6.67 11.92
N GLU A 249 -28.78 5.79 12.75
CA GLU A 249 -29.14 5.68 14.16
C GLU A 249 -28.69 6.91 14.96
N PHE A 250 -27.50 7.45 14.67
CA PHE A 250 -27.00 8.64 15.33
C PHE A 250 -27.88 9.86 15.00
N VAL A 251 -28.16 10.12 13.73
CA VAL A 251 -29.03 11.24 13.31
C VAL A 251 -30.43 11.08 13.91
N GLY A 252 -31.00 9.88 13.89
CA GLY A 252 -32.30 9.61 14.50
C GLY A 252 -32.33 9.89 16.01
N ASN A 253 -31.26 9.55 16.73
CA ASN A 253 -31.13 9.82 18.16
C ASN A 253 -31.03 11.33 18.46
N ILE A 254 -30.27 12.08 17.65
CA ILE A 254 -30.16 13.54 17.78
C ILE A 254 -31.49 14.23 17.49
N GLN A 255 -32.20 13.81 16.44
CA GLN A 255 -33.53 14.33 16.10
C GLN A 255 -34.57 14.04 17.20
N ALA A 256 -34.40 12.94 17.93
CA ALA A 256 -35.23 12.59 19.09
C ALA A 256 -34.85 13.36 20.39
N GLY A 257 -33.93 14.33 20.32
CA GLY A 257 -33.55 15.19 21.44
C GLY A 257 -32.60 14.56 22.46
N LYS A 258 -31.92 13.46 22.11
CA LYS A 258 -30.97 12.80 23.01
C LYS A 258 -29.62 13.54 23.06
N ALA A 259 -28.96 13.43 24.21
CA ALA A 259 -27.62 13.98 24.39
C ALA A 259 -26.61 13.32 23.44
N LEU A 260 -25.60 14.07 22.98
CA LEU A 260 -24.63 13.63 21.97
C LEU A 260 -23.96 12.28 22.29
N ASN A 261 -23.43 12.15 23.52
CA ASN A 261 -22.72 10.94 23.95
C ASN A 261 -23.64 9.73 24.05
N GLU A 262 -24.88 9.94 24.49
CA GLU A 262 -25.90 8.90 24.56
C GLU A 262 -26.31 8.46 23.15
N SER A 263 -26.53 9.43 22.26
CA SER A 263 -26.86 9.20 20.84
C SER A 263 -25.82 8.34 20.15
N LEU A 264 -24.53 8.63 20.35
CA LEU A 264 -23.44 7.86 19.77
C LEU A 264 -23.35 6.46 20.37
N THR A 265 -23.41 6.34 21.70
CA THR A 265 -23.32 5.04 22.38
C THR A 265 -24.47 4.12 21.98
N LYS A 266 -25.69 4.66 21.89
CA LYS A 266 -26.86 3.91 21.45
C LYS A 266 -26.76 3.54 19.98
N ALA A 267 -26.36 4.47 19.12
CA ALA A 267 -26.17 4.21 17.69
C ALA A 267 -25.15 3.08 17.46
N ARG A 268 -24.00 3.11 18.14
CA ARG A 268 -23.00 2.04 18.05
C ARG A 268 -23.56 0.66 18.42
N ARG A 269 -24.29 0.56 19.54
CA ARG A 269 -24.91 -0.71 19.99
C ARG A 269 -25.95 -1.21 18.99
N THR A 270 -26.86 -0.34 18.55
CA THR A 270 -27.91 -0.71 17.58
C THR A 270 -27.28 -1.16 16.26
N THR A 271 -26.30 -0.41 15.75
CA THR A 271 -25.57 -0.75 14.53
C THR A 271 -24.92 -2.12 14.62
N MET A 272 -24.18 -2.40 15.69
CA MET A 272 -23.51 -3.70 15.83
C MET A 272 -24.51 -4.85 15.92
N SER A 273 -25.61 -4.69 16.67
CA SER A 273 -26.66 -5.70 16.77
C SER A 273 -27.29 -5.96 15.41
N ARG A 274 -27.63 -4.90 14.67
CA ARG A 274 -28.25 -4.98 13.36
C ARG A 274 -27.31 -5.60 12.34
N LEU A 275 -26.04 -5.18 12.32
CA LEU A 275 -25.04 -5.70 11.40
C LEU A 275 -24.81 -7.20 11.61
N THR A 276 -24.76 -7.64 12.86
CA THR A 276 -24.60 -9.07 13.19
C THR A 276 -25.78 -9.89 12.67
N GLN A 277 -27.01 -9.37 12.79
CA GLN A 277 -28.23 -10.02 12.30
C GLN A 277 -28.31 -10.02 10.77
N ASP A 278 -28.14 -8.86 10.13
CA ASP A 278 -28.32 -8.68 8.69
C ASP A 278 -27.24 -9.44 7.88
N MET A 279 -26.07 -9.67 8.47
CA MET A 279 -24.96 -10.40 7.84
C MET A 279 -24.81 -11.85 8.33
N ASP A 280 -25.72 -12.34 9.18
CA ASP A 280 -25.68 -13.70 9.75
C ASP A 280 -24.30 -14.05 10.34
N LEU A 281 -23.77 -13.15 11.19
CA LEU A 281 -22.47 -13.31 11.84
C LEU A 281 -22.63 -13.95 13.21
N THR A 282 -21.78 -14.92 13.53
CA THR A 282 -21.70 -15.45 14.89
C THR A 282 -20.99 -14.48 15.83
N MET A 283 -21.39 -14.47 17.11
CA MET A 283 -20.67 -13.77 18.19
C MET A 283 -19.67 -14.68 18.92
N GLN A 284 -19.62 -15.96 18.56
CA GLN A 284 -18.74 -16.94 19.16
C GLN A 284 -17.27 -16.58 18.90
N GLN A 285 -16.53 -16.40 19.99
CA GLN A 285 -15.09 -16.13 19.95
C GLN A 285 -14.35 -17.25 19.21
N GLY A 286 -13.39 -16.88 18.36
CA GLY A 286 -12.65 -17.82 17.49
C GLY A 286 -13.28 -18.03 16.11
N ILE A 287 -14.60 -17.96 15.96
CA ILE A 287 -15.29 -18.15 14.66
C ILE A 287 -15.73 -16.81 14.06
N ARG A 288 -16.17 -15.85 14.91
CA ARG A 288 -16.67 -14.54 14.47
C ARG A 288 -15.70 -13.76 13.59
N ILE A 289 -14.40 -13.91 13.83
CA ILE A 289 -13.36 -13.22 13.07
C ILE A 289 -13.30 -13.77 11.64
N LEU A 290 -13.35 -15.09 11.48
CA LEU A 290 -13.30 -15.74 10.17
C LEU A 290 -14.57 -15.49 9.37
N GLN A 291 -15.75 -15.54 10.02
CA GLN A 291 -17.00 -15.18 9.37
C GLN A 291 -17.07 -13.69 9.04
N GLY A 292 -16.65 -12.82 9.95
CA GLY A 292 -16.59 -11.37 9.72
C GLY A 292 -15.67 -11.02 8.55
N LEU A 293 -14.52 -11.68 8.42
CA LEU A 293 -13.63 -11.48 7.28
C LEU A 293 -14.26 -11.98 5.98
N LYS A 294 -14.71 -13.24 5.94
CA LYS A 294 -15.18 -13.87 4.69
C LYS A 294 -16.57 -13.43 4.26
N ARG A 295 -17.57 -13.56 5.14
CA ARG A 295 -18.95 -13.18 4.85
C ARG A 295 -19.19 -11.68 5.00
N GLY A 296 -18.62 -11.08 6.05
CA GLY A 296 -18.79 -9.65 6.31
C GLY A 296 -18.05 -8.81 5.29
N MET A 297 -16.73 -8.96 5.25
CA MET A 297 -15.86 -8.07 4.48
C MET A 297 -15.56 -8.56 3.07
N SER A 298 -16.03 -9.75 2.67
CA SER A 298 -15.75 -10.33 1.34
C SER A 298 -14.23 -10.44 1.10
N HIS A 299 -13.51 -10.98 2.08
CA HIS A 299 -12.07 -11.25 2.01
C HIS A 299 -11.75 -12.73 2.27
N ASP A 300 -10.72 -13.23 1.60
CA ASP A 300 -10.25 -14.61 1.74
C ASP A 300 -8.72 -14.63 1.75
N ASP A 301 -8.17 -15.09 2.88
CA ASP A 301 -6.73 -15.17 3.13
C ASP A 301 -6.17 -16.58 2.95
N THR A 302 -6.94 -17.50 2.36
CA THR A 302 -6.49 -18.85 2.04
C THR A 302 -5.28 -18.77 1.11
N PRO A 303 -4.11 -19.33 1.51
CA PRO A 303 -2.90 -19.26 0.69
C PRO A 303 -3.10 -19.91 -0.69
N LEU A 304 -2.77 -19.17 -1.74
CA LEU A 304 -2.78 -19.70 -3.10
C LEU A 304 -1.43 -20.36 -3.43
N LYS A 305 -1.43 -21.25 -4.43
CA LYS A 305 -0.17 -21.78 -4.97
C LYS A 305 0.62 -20.64 -5.62
N LEU A 306 1.96 -20.68 -5.52
CA LEU A 306 2.84 -19.67 -6.15
C LEU A 306 2.57 -19.50 -7.65
N THR A 307 2.19 -20.57 -8.34
CA THR A 307 1.81 -20.54 -9.76
C THR A 307 0.56 -19.71 -10.03
N VAL A 308 -0.40 -19.68 -9.09
CA VAL A 308 -1.61 -18.85 -9.19
C VAL A 308 -1.24 -17.38 -8.97
N TYR A 309 -0.43 -17.05 -7.96
CA TYR A 309 0.06 -15.67 -7.78
C TYR A 309 0.80 -15.15 -9.01
N LYS A 310 1.65 -15.96 -9.62
CA LYS A 310 2.30 -15.61 -10.89
C LYS A 310 1.27 -15.36 -11.99
N LYS A 311 0.28 -16.24 -12.16
CA LYS A 311 -0.77 -16.05 -13.17
C LYS A 311 -1.56 -14.76 -12.94
N VAL A 312 -1.98 -14.49 -11.70
CA VAL A 312 -2.70 -13.26 -11.31
C VAL A 312 -1.89 -12.02 -11.67
N ILE A 313 -0.65 -11.91 -11.19
CA ILE A 313 0.19 -10.73 -11.46
C ILE A 313 0.46 -10.59 -12.96
N GLY A 314 0.64 -11.70 -13.68
CA GLY A 314 0.84 -11.69 -15.13
C GLY A 314 -0.40 -11.30 -15.96
N ARG A 315 -1.57 -11.09 -15.34
CA ARG A 315 -2.74 -10.50 -16.00
C ARG A 315 -2.73 -8.99 -15.98
N PHE A 316 -1.98 -8.37 -15.07
CA PHE A 316 -1.83 -6.93 -15.00
C PHE A 316 -0.70 -6.49 -15.95
N PRO A 317 -0.82 -5.31 -16.60
CA PRO A 317 0.32 -4.70 -17.25
C PRO A 317 1.43 -4.41 -16.23
N PHE A 318 2.68 -4.31 -16.71
CA PHE A 318 3.82 -4.09 -15.82
C PHE A 318 3.74 -2.72 -15.12
N GLU A 319 3.21 -1.72 -15.81
CA GLU A 319 3.06 -0.34 -15.34
C GLU A 319 1.80 0.30 -15.97
N PRO A 320 1.21 1.34 -15.36
CA PRO A 320 -0.12 1.83 -15.76
C PRO A 320 -0.15 2.66 -17.05
N TRP A 321 0.97 2.79 -17.74
CA TRP A 321 1.08 3.47 -19.03
C TRP A 321 1.12 2.48 -20.21
N GLU A 322 1.01 1.18 -19.94
CA GLU A 322 0.89 0.10 -20.94
C GLU A 322 -0.57 -0.37 -21.06
#